data_AF-A0A4R8MS94-F1
#
_entry.id   AF-A0A4R8MS94-F1
#
_cell.length_a   1.000
_cell.length_b   1.000
_cell.length_c   1.000
_cell.angle_alpha   90.00
_cell.angle_beta   90.00
_cell.angle_gamma   90.00
#
_symmetry.space_group_name_H-M   'P 1'
#
loop_
_entity.id
_entity.type
_entity.pdbx_description
1 polymer ?
#
loop_
_entity_poly.entity_id
_entity_poly.type
_entity_poly.pdbx_seq_one_letter_code
_entity_poly.pdbx_strand_id
1 'polypeptide(L)'
;MKKNQILKKSSFVLLLALSISVSCKNEKSSDKEGILQYYALLLGSSAPLTEITDADCTDPAPTFATLGQAGTTATCSNCHNAGNANAGFDITSFNSTRNRITVGNPRASLLFNKINSGSMRIYNTNAINKAIYCWTLKGGNP
;
A
#
# COMPACT_ATOMS: atom_id res chain seq x y z
N MET A 1 12.21 28.16 -59.76
CA MET A 1 12.49 28.39 -58.32
C MET A 1 11.36 27.75 -57.50
N LYS A 2 11.61 26.65 -56.79
CA LYS A 2 10.66 26.03 -55.84
C LYS A 2 11.40 25.88 -54.50
N LYS A 3 10.91 26.53 -53.43
CA LYS A 3 11.41 26.34 -52.06
C LYS A 3 10.25 25.91 -51.16
N ASN A 4 10.36 24.65 -50.74
CA ASN A 4 10.10 24.11 -49.40
C ASN A 4 8.72 24.33 -48.76
N GLN A 5 7.83 23.38 -49.06
CA GLN A 5 6.78 22.92 -48.15
C GLN A 5 7.26 21.60 -47.52
N ILE A 6 7.94 21.63 -46.37
CA ILE A 6 8.18 20.42 -45.57
C ILE A 6 7.93 20.73 -44.10
N LEU A 7 6.71 20.37 -43.71
CA LEU A 7 6.40 19.58 -42.52
C LEU A 7 6.57 20.24 -41.14
N LYS A 8 5.58 21.08 -40.80
CA LYS A 8 4.98 21.11 -39.46
C LYS A 8 4.63 19.67 -39.04
N LYS A 9 5.35 19.06 -38.09
CA LYS A 9 4.93 17.88 -37.28
C LYS A 9 6.05 17.41 -36.32
N SER A 10 6.65 18.31 -35.55
CA SER A 10 7.65 17.93 -34.52
C SER A 10 7.25 18.34 -33.10
N SER A 11 5.95 18.42 -32.82
CA SER A 11 5.44 18.71 -31.48
C SER A 11 4.25 17.80 -31.19
N PHE A 12 4.47 16.51 -30.94
CA PHE A 12 3.55 15.71 -30.11
C PHE A 12 4.00 14.26 -29.77
N VAL A 13 5.23 13.84 -30.08
CA VAL A 13 5.67 12.45 -29.82
C VAL A 13 6.92 12.42 -28.93
N LEU A 14 6.88 13.13 -27.81
CA LEU A 14 7.92 13.07 -26.78
C LEU A 14 7.33 13.11 -25.35
N LEU A 15 6.14 12.56 -25.15
CA LEU A 15 5.44 12.54 -23.86
C LEU A 15 4.92 11.16 -23.45
N LEU A 16 5.47 10.08 -24.01
CA LEU A 16 5.03 8.72 -23.69
C LEU A 16 6.21 7.75 -23.47
N ALA A 17 7.17 8.15 -22.64
CA ALA A 17 8.28 7.29 -22.23
C ALA A 17 8.72 7.50 -20.77
N LEU A 18 7.83 7.96 -19.89
CA LEU A 18 8.00 7.75 -18.45
C LEU A 18 7.19 6.53 -18.03
N SER A 19 7.65 5.36 -18.48
CA SER A 19 7.39 4.12 -17.77
C SER A 19 8.15 4.24 -16.46
N ILE A 20 7.48 4.77 -15.43
CA ILE A 20 7.99 4.79 -14.07
C ILE A 20 8.04 3.33 -13.65
N SER A 21 9.14 2.64 -13.95
CA SER A 21 9.50 1.41 -13.28
C SER A 21 9.69 1.80 -11.82
N VAL A 22 8.62 1.66 -11.03
CA VAL A 22 8.60 1.77 -9.58
C VAL A 22 9.52 0.67 -9.06
N SER A 23 10.82 0.95 -9.09
CA SER A 23 11.84 0.11 -8.53
C SER A 23 11.71 0.25 -7.02
N CYS A 24 11.04 -0.72 -6.40
CA CYS A 24 11.07 -0.90 -4.95
C CYS A 24 12.51 -1.27 -4.54
N LYS A 25 13.38 -0.27 -4.43
CA LYS A 25 14.74 -0.42 -3.89
C LYS A 25 14.68 -0.38 -2.35
N ASN A 26 15.51 -1.22 -1.72
CA ASN A 26 15.74 -1.25 -0.28
C ASN A 26 16.55 -0.02 0.19
N GLU A 27 15.94 1.15 0.23
CA GLU A 27 16.32 2.12 1.23
C GLU A 27 15.50 1.81 2.48
N LYS A 28 16.04 2.03 3.70
CA LYS A 28 15.23 1.84 4.90
C LYS A 28 13.99 2.71 4.73
N SER A 29 12.80 2.14 4.90
CA SER A 29 11.57 2.92 4.68
C SER A 29 11.55 4.16 5.59
N SER A 30 12.17 4.08 6.78
CA SER A 30 12.43 5.22 7.69
C SER A 30 13.02 6.44 7.01
N ASP A 31 13.96 6.23 6.07
CA ASP A 31 14.74 7.30 5.45
C ASP A 31 13.92 8.04 4.39
N LYS A 32 12.78 7.47 3.99
CA LYS A 32 11.88 7.99 2.96
C LYS A 32 10.45 8.22 3.46
N GLU A 33 10.14 7.96 4.73
CA GLU A 33 8.79 8.21 5.29
C GLU A 33 8.37 9.66 5.09
N GLY A 34 9.26 10.63 5.36
CA GLY A 34 8.95 12.05 5.19
C GLY A 34 8.71 12.46 3.73
N ILE A 35 9.46 11.87 2.80
CA ILE A 35 9.29 12.11 1.36
C ILE A 35 7.97 11.50 0.87
N LEU A 36 7.64 10.28 1.31
CA LEU A 36 6.38 9.62 0.95
C LEU A 36 5.16 10.33 1.55
N GLN A 37 5.26 10.84 2.78
CA GLN A 37 4.25 11.69 3.40
C GLN A 37 4.05 13.00 2.61
N TYR A 38 5.13 13.63 2.15
CA TYR A 38 5.06 14.83 1.32
C TYR A 38 4.40 14.56 -0.04
N TYR A 39 4.73 13.45 -0.71
CA TYR A 39 4.06 13.06 -1.94
C TYR A 39 2.57 12.73 -1.73
N ALA A 40 2.21 12.11 -0.60
CA ALA A 40 0.81 11.86 -0.25
C ALA A 40 -0.02 13.15 -0.17
N LEU A 41 0.58 14.20 0.40
CA LEU A 41 -0.03 15.53 0.51
C LEU A 41 -0.18 16.20 -0.87
N LEU A 42 0.85 16.12 -1.72
CA LEU A 42 0.84 16.72 -3.07
C LEU A 42 -0.12 16.03 -4.04
N LEU A 43 -0.27 14.70 -3.94
CA LEU A 43 -1.10 13.89 -4.85
C LEU A 43 -2.60 13.88 -4.49
N GLY A 44 -3.04 14.71 -3.53
CA GLY A 44 -4.45 14.78 -3.13
C GLY A 44 -4.99 13.49 -2.48
N SER A 45 -4.11 12.55 -2.12
CA SER A 45 -4.44 11.36 -1.31
C SER A 45 -4.57 11.69 0.18
N SER A 46 -4.83 12.97 0.49
CA SER A 46 -4.88 13.57 1.81
C SER A 46 -6.19 13.32 2.56
N ALA A 47 -7.18 12.69 1.94
CA ALA A 47 -8.39 12.27 2.64
C ALA A 47 -7.97 11.28 3.77
N PRO A 48 -8.22 11.60 5.05
CA PRO A 48 -7.87 10.70 6.14
C PRO A 48 -8.65 9.38 6.01
N LEU A 49 -8.06 8.27 6.48
CA LEU A 49 -8.84 7.04 6.63
C LEU A 49 -9.92 7.29 7.67
N THR A 50 -11.04 6.61 7.50
CA THR A 50 -12.04 6.53 8.56
C THR A 50 -11.36 6.02 9.83
N GLU A 51 -11.57 6.74 10.93
CA GLU A 51 -11.12 6.29 12.23
C GLU A 51 -11.81 4.96 12.58
N ILE A 52 -11.04 4.00 13.05
CA ILE A 52 -11.53 2.67 13.42
C ILE A 52 -11.49 2.52 14.93
N THR A 53 -12.59 2.02 15.48
CA THR A 53 -12.76 1.64 16.88
C THR A 53 -12.96 0.13 17.00
N ASP A 54 -12.82 -0.42 18.20
CA ASP A 54 -13.03 -1.85 18.43
C ASP A 54 -14.48 -2.29 18.18
N ALA A 55 -15.43 -1.35 18.31
CA ALA A 55 -16.85 -1.57 18.03
C ALA A 55 -17.12 -1.83 16.53
N ASP A 56 -16.25 -1.38 15.64
CA ASP A 56 -16.39 -1.60 14.20
C ASP A 56 -16.13 -3.07 13.79
N CYS A 57 -15.52 -3.85 14.68
CA CYS A 57 -15.12 -5.24 14.45
C CYS A 57 -16.20 -6.21 14.94
N THR A 58 -17.30 -6.27 14.18
CA THR A 58 -18.49 -7.07 14.49
C THR A 58 -18.31 -8.56 14.21
N ASP A 59 -17.44 -8.93 13.27
CA ASP A 59 -17.02 -10.32 13.09
C ASP A 59 -16.20 -10.79 14.31
N PRO A 60 -16.64 -11.81 15.04
CA PRO A 60 -15.92 -12.29 16.21
C PRO A 60 -14.59 -12.99 15.86
N ALA A 61 -14.43 -13.51 14.64
CA ALA A 61 -13.27 -14.29 14.24
C ALA A 61 -12.93 -14.15 12.74
N PRO A 62 -12.62 -12.93 12.25
CA PRO A 62 -12.14 -12.74 10.88
C PRO A 62 -10.89 -13.58 10.63
N THR A 63 -10.85 -14.23 9.46
CA THR A 63 -9.75 -15.09 9.00
C THR A 63 -8.76 -14.32 8.15
N PHE A 64 -7.59 -14.89 7.89
CA PHE A 64 -6.59 -14.28 7.00
C PHE A 64 -7.14 -14.02 5.58
N ALA A 65 -8.04 -14.88 5.11
CA ALA A 65 -8.70 -14.73 3.82
C ALA A 65 -9.48 -13.40 3.68
N THR A 66 -10.01 -12.86 4.78
CA THR A 66 -10.73 -11.57 4.77
C THR A 66 -9.84 -10.40 4.36
N LEU A 67 -8.53 -10.50 4.60
CA LEU A 67 -7.57 -9.48 4.15
C LEU A 67 -7.48 -9.43 2.62
N GLY A 68 -7.50 -10.60 1.98
CA GLY A 68 -7.51 -10.70 0.51
C GLY A 68 -8.79 -10.11 -0.08
N GLN A 69 -9.94 -10.45 0.50
CA GLN A 69 -11.25 -9.89 0.12
C GLN A 69 -11.30 -8.37 0.27
N ALA A 70 -10.63 -7.82 1.29
CA ALA A 70 -10.54 -6.38 1.52
C ALA A 70 -9.62 -5.66 0.51
N GLY A 71 -8.82 -6.38 -0.28
CA GLY A 71 -8.01 -5.83 -1.37
C GLY A 71 -6.49 -5.95 -1.19
N THR A 72 -5.99 -6.58 -0.13
CA THR A 72 -4.53 -6.72 0.06
C THR A 72 -3.84 -7.50 -1.07
N THR A 73 -4.54 -8.44 -1.70
CA THR A 73 -4.05 -9.21 -2.86
C THR A 73 -4.09 -8.44 -4.18
N ALA A 74 -4.85 -7.35 -4.27
CA ALA A 74 -4.89 -6.49 -5.45
C ALA A 74 -3.87 -5.34 -5.35
N THR A 75 -3.63 -4.85 -4.14
CA THR A 75 -2.82 -3.64 -3.92
C THR A 75 -1.45 -3.95 -3.34
N CYS A 76 -1.38 -4.70 -2.23
CA CYS A 76 -0.16 -4.88 -1.44
C CYS A 76 0.74 -5.98 -2.02
N SER A 77 0.15 -7.06 -2.52
CA SER A 77 0.86 -8.24 -3.04
C SER A 77 1.72 -7.94 -4.26
N ASN A 78 1.44 -6.86 -5.01
CA ASN A 78 2.28 -6.44 -6.14
C ASN A 78 3.74 -6.23 -5.72
N CYS A 79 3.95 -5.79 -4.49
CA CYS A 79 5.28 -5.57 -3.92
C CYS A 79 5.59 -6.58 -2.81
N HIS A 80 4.65 -6.86 -1.90
CA HIS A 80 4.85 -7.72 -0.73
C HIS A 80 4.45 -9.17 -1.03
N ASN A 81 5.26 -9.89 -1.80
CA ASN A 81 5.03 -11.29 -2.16
C ASN A 81 6.30 -12.13 -2.03
N ALA A 82 6.16 -13.46 -2.08
CA ALA A 82 7.27 -14.40 -1.98
C ALA A 82 8.37 -14.19 -3.06
N GLY A 83 8.02 -13.64 -4.22
CA GLY A 83 8.96 -13.34 -5.31
C GLY A 83 9.78 -12.06 -5.11
N ASN A 84 9.48 -11.25 -4.09
CA ASN A 84 10.19 -10.01 -3.80
C ASN A 84 10.78 -9.99 -2.39
N ALA A 85 11.96 -10.59 -2.22
CA ALA A 85 12.68 -10.61 -0.96
C ALA A 85 12.98 -9.21 -0.38
N ASN A 86 13.03 -8.19 -1.24
CA ASN A 86 13.29 -6.80 -0.85
C ASN A 86 12.08 -6.14 -0.18
N ALA A 87 10.88 -6.72 -0.27
CA ALA A 87 9.70 -6.17 0.38
C ALA A 87 9.70 -6.37 1.90
N GLY A 88 10.64 -7.16 2.43
CA GLY A 88 10.78 -7.47 3.85
C GLY A 88 9.76 -8.49 4.37
N PHE A 89 8.60 -8.65 3.72
CA PHE A 89 7.63 -9.71 4.03
C PHE A 89 6.67 -9.97 2.86
N ASP A 90 6.04 -11.14 2.90
CA ASP A 90 4.99 -11.58 1.99
C ASP A 90 3.60 -11.40 2.64
N ILE A 91 2.76 -10.54 2.06
CA ILE A 91 1.37 -10.26 2.50
C ILE A 91 0.41 -11.40 2.13
N THR A 92 0.80 -12.28 1.21
CA THR A 92 0.00 -13.43 0.77
C THR A 92 0.22 -14.67 1.64
N SER A 93 1.23 -14.65 2.49
CA SER A 93 1.52 -15.71 3.46
C SER A 93 0.97 -15.34 4.83
N PHE A 94 0.14 -16.23 5.39
CA PHE A 94 -0.41 -16.11 6.74
C PHE A 94 0.70 -15.91 7.77
N ASN A 95 1.66 -16.83 7.84
CA ASN A 95 2.74 -16.80 8.83
C ASN A 95 3.56 -15.51 8.72
N SER A 96 3.89 -15.09 7.49
CA SER A 96 4.64 -13.86 7.24
C SER A 96 3.88 -12.62 7.70
N THR A 97 2.60 -12.50 7.35
CA THR A 97 1.75 -11.36 7.74
C THR A 97 1.49 -11.35 9.24
N ARG A 98 1.29 -12.54 9.83
CA ARG A 98 1.02 -12.73 11.25
C ARG A 98 2.18 -12.27 12.14
N ASN A 99 3.41 -12.36 11.64
CA ASN A 99 4.61 -11.84 12.30
C ASN A 99 4.75 -10.31 12.25
N ARG A 100 3.85 -9.60 11.56
CA ARG A 100 3.84 -8.13 11.47
C ARG A 100 2.82 -7.47 12.40
N ILE A 101 2.11 -8.26 13.19
CA ILE A 101 1.06 -7.80 14.08
C ILE A 101 1.31 -8.19 15.54
N THR A 102 0.79 -7.37 16.44
CA THR A 102 0.63 -7.64 17.86
C THR A 102 -0.82 -8.00 18.10
N VAL A 103 -1.08 -9.27 18.41
CA VAL A 103 -2.43 -9.81 18.58
C VAL A 103 -3.21 -9.04 19.63
N GLY A 104 -4.46 -8.71 19.33
CA GLY A 104 -5.32 -7.95 20.23
C GLY A 104 -4.91 -6.48 20.36
N ASN A 105 -3.83 -6.04 19.69
CA ASN A 105 -3.38 -4.66 19.73
C ASN A 105 -2.98 -4.17 18.33
N PRO A 106 -3.97 -3.79 17.49
CA PRO A 106 -3.70 -3.26 16.16
C PRO A 106 -2.81 -2.01 16.19
N ARG A 107 -2.99 -1.13 17.16
CA ARG A 107 -2.24 0.14 17.25
C ARG A 107 -0.76 -0.06 17.63
N ALA A 108 -0.42 -1.15 18.29
CA ALA A 108 0.97 -1.56 18.51
C ALA A 108 1.57 -2.36 17.35
N SER A 109 0.79 -2.67 16.31
CA SER A 109 1.22 -3.50 15.19
C SER A 109 1.95 -2.70 14.12
N LEU A 110 3.14 -3.18 13.70
CA LEU A 110 3.91 -2.54 12.64
C LEU A 110 3.11 -2.43 11.34
N LEU A 111 2.40 -3.50 10.97
CA LEU A 111 1.58 -3.53 9.75
C LEU A 111 0.53 -2.41 9.74
N PHE A 112 -0.27 -2.32 10.81
CA PHE A 112 -1.34 -1.32 10.90
C PHE A 112 -0.77 0.10 10.89
N ASN A 113 0.29 0.38 11.65
CA ASN A 113 0.89 1.71 11.68
C ASN A 113 1.44 2.14 10.31
N LYS A 114 2.06 1.23 9.55
CA LYS A 114 2.60 1.53 8.22
C LYS A 114 1.51 1.89 7.21
N ILE A 115 0.37 1.22 7.26
CA ILE A 115 -0.74 1.46 6.31
C ILE A 115 -1.71 2.56 6.79
N ASN A 116 -1.79 2.82 8.10
CA ASN A 116 -2.74 3.77 8.65
C ASN A 116 -2.22 5.21 8.65
N SER A 117 -0.93 5.40 8.89
CA SER A 117 -0.32 6.73 8.99
C SER A 117 1.14 6.81 8.51
N GLY A 118 1.78 5.66 8.27
CA GLY A 118 3.15 5.58 7.76
C GLY A 118 3.27 5.65 6.23
N SER A 119 4.44 5.27 5.72
CA SER A 119 4.78 5.30 4.29
C SER A 119 3.86 4.51 3.37
N MET A 120 3.20 3.46 3.86
CA MET A 120 2.31 2.64 3.04
C MET A 120 0.88 3.18 3.01
N ARG A 121 0.62 4.32 3.66
CA ARG A 121 -0.71 4.94 3.75
C ARG A 121 -1.35 5.21 2.39
N ILE A 122 -0.57 5.65 1.41
CA ILE A 122 -1.08 5.99 0.07
C ILE A 122 -1.60 4.78 -0.71
N TYR A 123 -1.19 3.57 -0.32
CA TYR A 123 -1.63 2.31 -0.93
C TYR A 123 -2.75 1.63 -0.13
N ASN A 124 -3.28 2.29 0.91
CA ASN A 124 -4.30 1.75 1.79
C ASN A 124 -5.69 2.35 1.48
N THR A 125 -6.73 1.58 1.78
CA THR A 125 -8.14 1.98 1.67
C THR A 125 -8.85 1.80 3.00
N ASN A 126 -10.04 2.37 3.18
CA ASN A 126 -10.84 2.14 4.40
C ASN A 126 -11.15 0.66 4.61
N ALA A 127 -11.38 -0.10 3.53
CA ALA A 127 -11.65 -1.53 3.59
C ALA A 127 -10.43 -2.32 4.08
N ILE A 128 -9.25 -2.09 3.49
CA ILE A 128 -8.00 -2.75 3.90
C ILE A 128 -7.65 -2.37 5.35
N ASN A 129 -7.74 -1.09 5.69
CA ASN A 129 -7.46 -0.58 7.03
C ASN A 129 -8.35 -1.25 8.09
N LYS A 130 -9.66 -1.34 7.83
CA LYS A 130 -10.62 -2.00 8.74
C LYS A 130 -10.36 -3.49 8.85
N ALA A 131 -10.12 -4.18 7.73
CA ALA A 131 -9.87 -5.61 7.74
C ALA A 131 -8.61 -5.96 8.55
N ILE A 132 -7.51 -5.24 8.33
CA ILE A 132 -6.25 -5.46 9.08
C ILE A 132 -6.42 -5.12 10.56
N TYR A 133 -7.12 -4.04 10.89
CA TYR A 133 -7.42 -3.69 12.28
C TYR A 133 -8.21 -4.81 12.97
N CYS A 134 -9.34 -5.21 12.38
CA CYS A 134 -10.23 -6.19 12.99
C CYS A 134 -9.63 -7.59 13.04
N TRP A 135 -8.94 -8.01 11.99
CA TRP A 135 -8.20 -9.28 11.99
C TRP A 135 -7.17 -9.33 13.11
N THR A 136 -6.39 -8.26 13.28
CA THR A 136 -5.39 -8.16 14.35
C THR A 136 -6.04 -8.16 15.74
N LEU A 137 -7.11 -7.38 15.92
CA LEU A 137 -7.84 -7.27 17.18
C LEU A 137 -8.43 -8.63 17.61
N LYS A 138 -8.95 -9.41 16.66
CA LYS A 138 -9.70 -10.66 16.92
C LYS A 138 -8.87 -11.94 16.87
N GLY A 139 -7.53 -11.83 16.95
CA GLY A 139 -6.66 -12.99 17.12
C GLY A 139 -5.65 -13.23 16.00
N GLY A 140 -5.79 -12.55 14.86
CA GLY A 140 -4.98 -12.81 13.67
C GLY A 140 -5.13 -14.25 13.21
N ASN A 141 -6.37 -14.69 13.00
CA ASN A 141 -6.71 -16.08 12.73
C ASN A 141 -6.30 -16.49 11.30
N PRO A 142 -5.97 -17.77 11.06
CA PRO A 142 -5.71 -18.28 9.71
C PRO A 142 -6.94 -18.15 8.81
#